data_AF-A0A7Y7H0Y9-F1
#
_entry.id   AF-A0A7Y7H0Y9-F1
#
_cell.length_a   1.000
_cell.length_b   1.000
_cell.length_c   1.000
_cell.angle_alpha   90.00
_cell.angle_beta   90.00
_cell.angle_gamma   90.00
#
_symmetry.space_group_name_H-M   'P 1'
#
loop_
_entity.id
_entity.type
_entity.pdbx_description
1 polymer ?
#
loop_
_entity_poly.entity_id
_entity_poly.type
_entity_poly.pdbx_seq_one_letter_code
_entity_poly.pdbx_strand_id
1 'polypeptide(L)'
;MNEFTLGVEEEFMVIDPVSRELKSHEQRIVDAAQKIHEDQVKAEMHQAVVEVGTHICRNTQEARKEVSKLRTTVAQLAGDIGLRIGAAGTHPFSHWQHQLITDNPRYFEIVDEMQEAARSNLIFGLHVHVGIQSRDMAIHIANQVRYFLPHVYALSTNSPFWEGRNTGFKSFRTKVFDKFPRTGIPDYFSSIEEYDRYIKLLVKTNCIDNAKKIWWDIRVHPFFETIEFRICDCPMLVDETIAFTALFQALCAKLYKLRAQNMKFINYSRALINENKWRAARYGIDGKMIDFGKEMEVNTRSLILELLDFVDDVVDELGSRDDLQYVHNILEHGTGADRQLAIYQQNNNFADVVDYITSQTLKGL
;
A
#
# COMPACT_ATOMS: atom_id res chain seq x y z
N MET A 1 11.43 -14.36 21.84
CA MET A 1 11.61 -13.59 20.60
C MET A 1 10.39 -12.73 20.44
N ASN A 2 10.54 -11.47 20.04
CA ASN A 2 9.38 -10.63 19.73
C ASN A 2 8.73 -11.16 18.46
N GLU A 3 7.42 -11.39 18.48
CA GLU A 3 6.70 -11.84 17.30
C GLU A 3 6.30 -10.63 16.46
N PHE A 4 7.03 -10.40 15.37
CA PHE A 4 6.70 -9.42 14.34
C PHE A 4 5.62 -9.98 13.41
N THR A 5 4.42 -10.23 13.95
CA THR A 5 3.30 -10.78 13.19
C THR A 5 2.88 -9.85 12.05
N LEU A 6 2.17 -10.40 11.07
CA LEU A 6 1.83 -9.74 9.82
C LEU A 6 0.33 -9.74 9.59
N GLY A 7 -0.19 -8.64 9.05
CA GLY A 7 -1.51 -8.58 8.42
C GLY A 7 -1.38 -7.87 7.09
N VAL A 8 -2.00 -8.39 6.04
CA VAL A 8 -1.91 -7.82 4.68
C VAL A 8 -3.30 -7.51 4.18
N GLU A 9 -3.51 -6.27 3.74
CA GLU A 9 -4.76 -5.82 3.10
C GLU A 9 -4.49 -5.41 1.65
N GLU A 10 -5.28 -5.94 0.72
CA GLU A 10 -5.20 -5.61 -0.70
C GLU A 10 -6.55 -5.09 -1.21
N GLU A 11 -6.51 -3.97 -1.91
CA GLU A 11 -7.68 -3.40 -2.58
C GLU A 11 -7.64 -3.80 -4.07
N PHE A 12 -8.68 -4.47 -4.56
CA PHE A 12 -8.81 -4.88 -5.95
C PHE A 12 -9.85 -4.05 -6.69
N MET A 13 -9.55 -3.81 -7.96
CA MET A 13 -10.47 -3.17 -8.89
C MET A 13 -11.34 -4.23 -9.57
N VAL A 14 -12.66 -4.00 -9.61
CA VAL A 14 -13.61 -4.88 -10.29
C VAL A 14 -13.87 -4.35 -11.70
N ILE A 15 -13.69 -5.22 -12.69
CA ILE A 15 -13.64 -4.86 -14.11
C ILE A 15 -14.69 -5.64 -14.89
N ASP A 16 -15.39 -4.96 -15.80
CA ASP A 16 -16.18 -5.60 -16.85
C ASP A 16 -15.24 -6.13 -17.95
N PRO A 17 -15.21 -7.45 -18.23
CA PRO A 17 -14.33 -8.02 -19.25
C PRO A 17 -14.61 -7.55 -20.69
N VAL A 18 -15.79 -6.97 -20.96
CA VAL A 18 -16.14 -6.47 -22.30
C VAL A 18 -15.60 -5.05 -22.50
N SER A 19 -16.04 -4.09 -21.68
CA SER A 19 -15.60 -2.69 -21.79
C SER A 19 -14.18 -2.44 -21.28
N ARG A 20 -13.66 -3.31 -20.39
CA ARG A 20 -12.46 -3.10 -19.56
C ARG A 20 -12.58 -1.90 -18.62
N GLU A 21 -13.78 -1.39 -18.41
CA GLU A 21 -14.02 -0.35 -17.42
C GLU A 21 -14.26 -0.94 -16.03
N LEU A 22 -14.04 -0.12 -15.02
CA LEU A 22 -14.49 -0.39 -13.67
C LEU A 22 -16.01 -0.60 -13.65
N LYS A 23 -16.43 -1.62 -12.91
CA LYS A 23 -17.82 -2.03 -12.79
C LYS A 23 -18.20 -2.21 -11.34
N SER A 24 -19.37 -1.68 -10.97
CA SER A 24 -19.97 -1.98 -9.67
C SER A 24 -20.25 -3.48 -9.55
N HIS A 25 -19.88 -4.07 -8.42
CA HIS A 25 -20.26 -5.44 -8.05
C HIS A 25 -21.56 -5.51 -7.24
N GLU A 26 -22.18 -4.37 -6.90
CA GLU A 26 -23.42 -4.29 -6.13
C GLU A 26 -23.40 -5.15 -4.86
N GLN A 27 -22.27 -5.16 -4.15
CA GLN A 27 -22.03 -5.97 -2.94
C GLN A 27 -21.95 -7.49 -3.17
N ARG A 28 -22.28 -7.99 -4.37
CA ARG A 28 -22.43 -9.44 -4.65
C ARG A 28 -21.17 -10.25 -4.40
N ILE A 29 -20.00 -9.70 -4.72
CA ILE A 29 -18.70 -10.37 -4.48
C ILE A 29 -18.46 -10.46 -2.97
N VAL A 30 -18.67 -9.36 -2.25
CA VAL A 30 -18.43 -9.29 -0.81
C VAL A 30 -19.40 -10.18 -0.05
N ASP A 31 -20.70 -10.14 -0.36
CA ASP A 31 -21.70 -10.99 0.29
C ASP A 31 -21.46 -12.48 0.09
N ALA A 32 -20.93 -12.87 -1.08
CA ALA A 32 -20.54 -14.24 -1.35
C ALA A 32 -19.25 -14.62 -0.60
N ALA A 33 -18.26 -13.72 -0.57
CA ALA A 33 -16.97 -13.95 0.09
C ALA A 33 -17.10 -14.04 1.61
N GLN A 34 -17.96 -13.23 2.23
CA GLN A 34 -18.20 -13.24 3.68
C GLN A 34 -18.80 -14.57 4.18
N LYS A 35 -19.46 -15.35 3.30
CA LYS A 35 -19.92 -16.70 3.63
C LYS A 35 -18.79 -17.74 3.72
N ILE A 36 -17.61 -17.40 3.17
CA ILE A 36 -16.45 -18.29 3.06
C ILE A 36 -15.33 -17.85 4.00
N HIS A 37 -15.08 -16.53 4.09
CA HIS A 37 -13.96 -15.92 4.82
C HIS A 37 -14.39 -14.86 5.82
N GLU A 38 -15.66 -14.85 6.23
CA GLU A 38 -16.20 -14.00 7.30
C GLU A 38 -15.81 -12.51 7.13
N ASP A 39 -14.98 -11.95 8.00
CA ASP A 39 -14.61 -10.54 8.05
C ASP A 39 -13.37 -10.18 7.22
N GLN A 40 -12.75 -11.15 6.54
CA GLN A 40 -11.58 -10.95 5.68
C GLN A 40 -11.91 -10.26 4.36
N VAL A 41 -13.17 -10.16 3.96
CA VAL A 41 -13.57 -9.45 2.73
C VAL A 41 -14.58 -8.36 3.04
N LYS A 42 -14.28 -7.14 2.59
CA LYS A 42 -15.06 -5.94 2.90
C LYS A 42 -15.36 -5.15 1.65
N ALA A 43 -16.48 -4.44 1.73
CA ALA A 43 -16.81 -3.42 0.75
C ALA A 43 -16.17 -2.10 1.13
N GLU A 44 -15.65 -1.43 0.12
CA GLU A 44 -15.07 -0.09 0.25
C GLU A 44 -16.03 1.00 -0.22
N MET A 45 -15.61 2.25 -0.10
CA MET A 45 -16.45 3.42 -0.40
C MET A 45 -17.03 3.39 -1.83
N HIS A 46 -16.24 2.99 -2.83
CA HIS A 46 -16.70 2.84 -4.21
C HIS A 46 -17.07 1.39 -4.50
N GLN A 47 -18.21 1.17 -5.16
CA GLN A 47 -18.73 -0.18 -5.45
C GLN A 47 -17.90 -0.98 -6.46
N ALA A 48 -16.87 -0.37 -7.07
CA ALA A 48 -15.93 -1.07 -7.96
C ALA A 48 -14.66 -1.55 -7.22
N VAL A 49 -14.65 -1.47 -5.89
CA VAL A 49 -13.53 -1.86 -5.02
C VAL A 49 -13.94 -3.06 -4.17
N VAL A 50 -13.03 -4.03 -4.04
CA VAL A 50 -13.11 -5.11 -3.07
C VAL A 50 -11.84 -5.09 -2.24
N GLU A 51 -11.96 -4.94 -0.92
CA GLU A 51 -10.85 -5.06 0.02
C GLU A 51 -10.81 -6.48 0.58
N VAL A 52 -9.63 -7.08 0.60
CA VAL A 52 -9.37 -8.32 1.33
C VAL A 52 -8.29 -8.10 2.38
N GLY A 53 -8.40 -8.77 3.53
CA GLY A 53 -7.44 -8.72 4.63
C GLY A 53 -7.12 -10.10 5.18
N THR A 54 -5.84 -10.44 5.30
CA THR A 54 -5.43 -11.70 5.93
C THR A 54 -5.80 -11.72 7.41
N HIS A 55 -5.89 -12.93 7.98
CA HIS A 55 -5.75 -13.05 9.43
C HIS A 55 -4.32 -12.66 9.87
N ILE A 56 -4.09 -12.64 11.18
CA ILE A 56 -2.76 -12.42 11.75
C ILE A 56 -1.86 -13.62 11.40
N CYS A 57 -0.86 -13.36 10.58
CA CYS A 57 0.13 -14.34 10.12
C CYS A 57 1.41 -14.22 10.95
N ARG A 58 2.10 -15.33 11.21
CA ARG A 58 3.35 -15.35 11.99
C ARG A 58 4.56 -14.95 11.16
N ASN A 59 4.54 -15.26 9.87
CA ASN A 59 5.63 -15.04 8.93
C ASN A 59 5.10 -14.84 7.50
N THR A 60 6.01 -14.57 6.58
CA THR A 60 5.70 -14.30 5.17
C THR A 60 5.14 -15.52 4.45
N GLN A 61 5.48 -16.74 4.88
CA GLN A 61 4.94 -17.98 4.29
C GLN A 61 3.45 -18.18 4.62
N GLU A 62 3.04 -17.86 5.85
CA GLU A 62 1.62 -17.85 6.23
C GLU A 62 0.88 -16.75 5.49
N ALA A 63 1.44 -15.53 5.43
CA ALA A 63 0.86 -14.41 4.70
C ALA A 63 0.68 -14.73 3.20
N ARG A 64 1.67 -15.39 2.58
CA ARG A 64 1.60 -15.83 1.17
C ARG A 64 0.43 -16.76 0.91
N LYS A 65 0.20 -17.74 1.79
CA LYS A 65 -0.90 -18.69 1.66
C LYS A 65 -2.25 -17.98 1.76
N GLU A 66 -2.41 -17.10 2.74
CA GLU A 66 -3.64 -16.34 2.95
C GLU A 66 -3.92 -15.37 1.79
N VAL A 67 -2.92 -14.58 1.36
CA VAL A 67 -3.04 -13.67 0.21
C VAL A 67 -3.44 -14.43 -1.05
N SER A 68 -2.77 -15.57 -1.34
CA SER A 68 -3.08 -16.38 -2.52
C SER A 68 -4.51 -16.94 -2.47
N LYS A 69 -4.93 -17.43 -1.29
CA LYS A 69 -6.29 -17.96 -1.05
C LYS A 69 -7.36 -16.87 -1.23
N LEU A 70 -7.14 -15.69 -0.68
CA LEU A 70 -8.06 -14.55 -0.79
C LEU A 70 -8.17 -14.07 -2.23
N ARG A 71 -7.05 -13.85 -2.92
CA ARG A 71 -7.03 -13.50 -4.34
C ARG A 71 -7.77 -14.53 -5.20
N THR A 72 -7.49 -15.82 -4.99
CA THR A 72 -8.17 -16.91 -5.73
C THR A 72 -9.67 -16.88 -5.51
N THR A 73 -10.11 -16.70 -4.26
CA THR A 73 -11.53 -16.69 -3.93
C THR A 73 -12.23 -15.49 -4.57
N VAL A 74 -11.68 -14.29 -4.43
CA VAL A 74 -12.30 -13.08 -5.00
C VAL A 74 -12.31 -13.14 -6.53
N ALA A 75 -11.24 -13.65 -7.15
CA ALA A 75 -11.19 -13.87 -8.59
C ALA A 75 -12.29 -14.84 -9.07
N GLN A 76 -12.47 -15.97 -8.37
CA GLN A 76 -13.51 -16.94 -8.69
C GLN A 76 -14.91 -16.33 -8.55
N LEU A 77 -15.19 -15.67 -7.42
CA LEU A 77 -16.50 -15.05 -7.16
C LEU A 77 -16.82 -13.93 -8.15
N ALA A 78 -15.83 -13.14 -8.57
CA ALA A 78 -16.00 -12.17 -9.64
C ALA A 78 -16.33 -12.87 -10.97
N GLY A 79 -15.62 -13.96 -11.29
CA GLY A 79 -15.86 -14.78 -12.48
C GLY A 79 -17.26 -15.39 -12.53
N ASP A 80 -17.78 -15.86 -11.40
CA ASP A 80 -19.13 -16.46 -11.28
C ASP A 80 -20.26 -15.48 -11.63
N ILE A 81 -20.00 -14.17 -11.53
CA ILE A 81 -20.93 -13.11 -11.92
C ILE A 81 -20.54 -12.39 -13.21
N GLY A 82 -19.57 -12.93 -13.96
CA GLY A 82 -19.13 -12.42 -15.26
C GLY A 82 -18.19 -11.20 -15.20
N LEU A 83 -17.53 -10.97 -14.06
CA LEU A 83 -16.58 -9.88 -13.85
C LEU A 83 -15.14 -10.41 -13.71
N ARG A 84 -14.17 -9.50 -13.69
CA ARG A 84 -12.75 -9.79 -13.39
C ARG A 84 -12.25 -8.89 -12.27
N ILE A 85 -11.14 -9.28 -11.65
CA ILE A 85 -10.38 -8.41 -10.76
C ILE A 85 -9.03 -8.02 -11.35
N GLY A 86 -8.54 -6.85 -10.96
CA GLY A 86 -7.20 -6.36 -11.27
C GLY A 86 -6.55 -5.67 -10.07
N ALA A 87 -5.22 -5.63 -10.06
CA ALA A 87 -4.41 -5.04 -8.99
C ALA A 87 -3.43 -4.00 -9.55
N ALA A 88 -3.68 -2.72 -9.24
CA ALA A 88 -2.87 -1.56 -9.61
C ALA A 88 -3.26 -0.36 -8.75
N GLY A 89 -2.42 0.67 -8.63
CA GLY A 89 -2.75 1.83 -7.79
C GLY A 89 -3.92 2.69 -8.30
N THR A 90 -4.17 2.65 -9.60
CA THR A 90 -5.26 3.35 -10.30
C THR A 90 -5.73 2.52 -11.49
N HIS A 91 -6.99 2.71 -11.90
CA HIS A 91 -7.46 2.16 -13.17
C HIS A 91 -6.93 3.00 -14.36
N PRO A 92 -6.49 2.40 -15.48
CA PRO A 92 -5.84 3.17 -16.55
C PRO A 92 -6.72 4.23 -17.22
N PHE A 93 -8.02 3.96 -17.39
CA PHE A 93 -8.88 4.84 -18.20
C PHE A 93 -10.30 5.09 -17.68
N SER A 94 -10.72 4.48 -16.58
CA SER A 94 -12.08 4.68 -16.08
C SER A 94 -12.20 6.02 -15.38
N HIS A 95 -13.35 6.67 -15.54
CA HIS A 95 -13.66 7.92 -14.86
C HIS A 95 -14.31 7.66 -13.50
N TRP A 96 -13.81 8.33 -12.47
CA TRP A 96 -14.36 8.24 -11.11
C TRP A 96 -15.80 8.76 -11.03
N GLN A 97 -16.18 9.71 -11.90
CA GLN A 97 -17.53 10.29 -11.94
C GLN A 97 -18.62 9.26 -12.27
N HIS A 98 -18.26 8.16 -12.93
CA HIS A 98 -19.20 7.09 -13.27
C HIS A 98 -19.33 6.03 -12.17
N GLN A 99 -18.51 6.11 -11.12
CA GLN A 99 -18.49 5.10 -10.06
C GLN A 99 -19.50 5.40 -8.97
N LEU A 100 -20.24 4.37 -8.58
CA LEU A 100 -21.23 4.44 -7.52
C LEU A 100 -20.57 4.34 -6.15
N ILE A 101 -21.16 5.03 -5.18
CA ILE A 101 -20.80 4.92 -3.76
C ILE A 101 -21.61 3.77 -3.15
N THR A 102 -20.95 2.96 -2.33
CA THR A 102 -21.59 1.86 -1.60
C THR A 102 -22.64 2.42 -0.63
N ASP A 103 -23.81 1.79 -0.56
CA ASP A 103 -24.92 2.23 0.30
C ASP A 103 -24.60 1.95 1.78
N ASN A 104 -23.85 2.87 2.38
CA ASN A 104 -23.45 2.82 3.78
C ASN A 104 -23.44 4.24 4.36
N PRO A 105 -24.15 4.50 5.48
CA PRO A 105 -24.22 5.83 6.09
C PRO A 105 -22.86 6.48 6.32
N ARG A 106 -21.85 5.69 6.73
CA ARG A 106 -20.49 6.19 6.96
C ARG A 106 -19.84 6.76 5.69
N TYR A 107 -20.09 6.15 4.54
CA TYR A 107 -19.53 6.63 3.27
C TYR A 107 -20.22 7.91 2.80
N PHE A 108 -21.53 8.04 3.02
CA PHE A 108 -22.25 9.28 2.73
C PHE A 108 -21.79 10.44 3.61
N GLU A 109 -21.52 10.19 4.90
CA GLU A 109 -20.93 11.20 5.79
C GLU A 109 -19.55 11.66 5.29
N ILE A 110 -18.68 10.74 4.86
CA ILE A 110 -17.37 11.08 4.29
C ILE A 110 -17.51 11.90 3.01
N VAL A 111 -18.44 11.52 2.13
CA VAL A 111 -18.70 12.25 0.88
C VAL A 111 -19.30 13.63 1.15
N ASP A 112 -20.16 13.78 2.16
CA ASP A 112 -20.70 15.07 2.55
C ASP A 112 -19.63 15.98 3.19
N GLU A 113 -18.75 15.41 4.01
CA GLU A 113 -17.64 16.15 4.63
C GLU A 113 -16.60 16.60 3.59
N MET A 114 -16.23 15.72 2.66
CA MET A 114 -15.05 15.89 1.80
C MET A 114 -15.37 16.20 0.33
N GLN A 115 -16.64 16.09 -0.06
CA GLN A 115 -17.15 16.45 -1.39
C GLN A 115 -16.33 15.80 -2.51
N GLU A 116 -15.87 16.57 -3.51
CA GLU A 116 -15.12 16.06 -4.66
C GLU A 116 -13.83 15.32 -4.29
N ALA A 117 -13.20 15.66 -3.17
CA ALA A 117 -12.01 14.95 -2.71
C ALA A 117 -12.34 13.47 -2.49
N ALA A 118 -13.39 13.17 -1.72
CA ALA A 118 -13.83 11.78 -1.52
C ALA A 118 -14.34 11.13 -2.81
N ARG A 119 -15.15 11.83 -3.60
CA ARG A 119 -15.71 11.24 -4.84
C ARG A 119 -14.62 10.80 -5.84
N SER A 120 -13.54 11.59 -5.94
CA SER A 120 -12.43 11.29 -6.84
C SER A 120 -11.39 10.31 -6.27
N ASN A 121 -11.58 9.82 -5.04
CA ASN A 121 -10.64 8.90 -4.36
C ASN A 121 -10.80 7.44 -4.81
N LEU A 122 -10.69 7.19 -6.11
CA LEU A 122 -10.80 5.87 -6.70
C LEU A 122 -9.40 5.28 -6.93
N ILE A 123 -8.81 4.77 -5.86
CA ILE A 123 -7.45 4.26 -5.81
C ILE A 123 -7.41 2.91 -5.09
N PHE A 124 -6.34 2.15 -5.32
CA PHE A 124 -6.20 0.83 -4.72
C PHE A 124 -4.80 0.65 -4.12
N GLY A 125 -4.73 0.35 -2.83
CA GLY A 125 -3.51 0.23 -2.07
C GLY A 125 -3.17 -1.19 -1.65
N LEU A 126 -1.95 -1.31 -1.14
CA LEU A 126 -1.52 -2.39 -0.27
C LEU A 126 -1.30 -1.80 1.12
N HIS A 127 -1.94 -2.37 2.14
CA HIS A 127 -1.63 -2.08 3.53
C HIS A 127 -0.96 -3.28 4.18
N VAL A 128 0.10 -3.03 4.96
CA VAL A 128 0.79 -4.07 5.72
C VAL A 128 0.83 -3.66 7.18
N HIS A 129 0.30 -4.52 8.04
CA HIS A 129 0.42 -4.42 9.48
C HIS A 129 1.60 -5.27 9.96
N VAL A 130 2.47 -4.68 10.78
CA VAL A 130 3.51 -5.41 11.52
C VAL A 130 3.21 -5.30 13.00
N GLY A 131 3.01 -6.43 13.67
CA GLY A 131 2.80 -6.54 15.11
C GLY A 131 4.02 -6.06 15.90
N ILE A 132 3.79 -5.23 16.91
CA ILE A 132 4.82 -4.68 17.79
C ILE A 132 4.38 -4.84 19.24
N GLN A 133 5.31 -5.29 20.09
CA GLN A 133 5.07 -5.62 21.50
C GLN A 133 4.42 -4.49 22.35
N SER A 134 4.62 -3.23 21.97
CA SER A 134 4.00 -2.10 22.67
C SER A 134 3.85 -0.88 21.77
N ARG A 135 2.89 -0.01 22.07
CA ARG A 135 2.68 1.25 21.35
C ARG A 135 3.88 2.21 21.50
N ASP A 136 4.58 2.18 22.63
CA ASP A 136 5.82 2.95 22.85
C ASP A 136 6.93 2.52 21.89
N MET A 137 7.10 1.21 21.72
CA MET A 137 8.06 0.69 20.75
C MET A 137 7.59 0.99 19.33
N ALA A 138 6.28 0.91 19.08
CA ALA A 138 5.70 1.20 17.78
C ALA A 138 5.96 2.65 17.36
N ILE A 139 5.77 3.64 18.24
CA ILE A 139 6.06 5.04 17.90
C ILE A 139 7.56 5.30 17.72
N HIS A 140 8.41 4.61 18.50
CA HIS A 140 9.86 4.69 18.34
C HIS A 140 10.32 4.19 16.96
N ILE A 141 9.80 3.04 16.52
CA ILE A 141 10.10 2.45 15.22
C ILE A 141 9.46 3.29 14.10
N ALA A 142 8.18 3.67 14.25
CA ALA A 142 7.45 4.48 13.26
C ALA A 142 8.18 5.80 12.97
N ASN A 143 8.76 6.44 13.99
CA ASN A 143 9.51 7.67 13.80
C ASN A 143 10.73 7.51 12.87
N GLN A 144 11.41 6.37 12.94
CA GLN A 144 12.59 6.08 12.13
C GLN A 144 12.21 5.52 10.76
N VAL A 145 11.22 4.63 10.72
CA VAL A 145 10.90 3.89 9.49
C VAL A 145 10.34 4.77 8.37
N ARG A 146 9.80 5.96 8.71
CA ARG A 146 9.37 6.98 7.74
C ARG A 146 10.44 7.31 6.70
N TYR A 147 11.71 7.29 7.09
CA TYR A 147 12.82 7.53 6.17
C TYR A 147 12.88 6.49 5.04
N PHE A 148 12.54 5.23 5.33
CA PHE A 148 12.61 4.13 4.37
C PHE A 148 11.36 4.04 3.48
N LEU A 149 10.26 4.71 3.84
CA LEU A 149 9.01 4.65 3.08
C LEU A 149 9.17 4.99 1.59
N PRO A 150 9.89 6.07 1.19
CA PRO A 150 10.11 6.35 -0.23
C PRO A 150 10.85 5.25 -1.00
N HIS A 151 11.69 4.45 -0.33
CA HIS A 151 12.44 3.37 -0.96
C HIS A 151 11.51 2.20 -1.32
N VAL A 152 10.70 1.76 -0.36
CA VAL A 152 9.68 0.72 -0.61
C VAL A 152 8.62 1.22 -1.57
N TYR A 153 8.26 2.50 -1.50
CA TYR A 153 7.31 3.11 -2.41
C TYR A 153 7.82 3.16 -3.86
N ALA A 154 9.11 3.43 -4.08
CA ALA A 154 9.70 3.38 -5.41
C ALA A 154 9.54 1.99 -6.05
N LEU A 155 9.75 0.92 -5.26
CA LEU A 155 9.56 -0.48 -5.69
C LEU A 155 8.10 -0.80 -6.00
N SER A 156 7.16 -0.29 -5.20
CA SER A 156 5.73 -0.62 -5.30
C SER A 156 4.96 0.25 -6.29
N THR A 157 5.61 1.14 -7.04
CA THR A 157 4.92 1.97 -8.04
C THR A 157 4.19 1.13 -9.09
N ASN A 158 2.88 1.34 -9.23
CA ASN A 158 2.00 0.54 -10.07
C ASN A 158 0.77 1.33 -10.57
N SER A 159 0.91 2.64 -10.81
CA SER A 159 -0.21 3.50 -11.26
C SER A 159 0.21 4.65 -12.18
N PRO A 160 0.74 4.37 -13.39
CA PRO A 160 1.20 5.42 -14.30
C PRO A 160 0.08 6.17 -15.03
N PHE A 161 -1.12 5.61 -15.07
CA PHE A 161 -2.24 6.09 -15.86
C PHE A 161 -3.40 6.61 -14.98
N TRP A 162 -4.12 7.61 -15.48
CA TRP A 162 -5.32 8.13 -14.83
C TRP A 162 -6.25 8.76 -15.88
N GLU A 163 -7.52 8.35 -15.90
CA GLU A 163 -8.55 8.91 -16.80
C GLU A 163 -8.11 8.94 -18.28
N GLY A 164 -7.46 7.86 -18.74
CA GLY A 164 -7.09 7.67 -20.14
C GLY A 164 -5.85 8.44 -20.54
N ARG A 165 -5.02 8.84 -19.57
CA ARG A 165 -3.81 9.61 -19.81
C ARG A 165 -2.62 8.99 -19.11
N ASN A 166 -1.48 8.97 -19.81
CA ASN A 166 -0.18 8.82 -19.16
C ASN A 166 0.09 10.07 -18.32
N THR A 167 0.14 9.89 -17.00
CA THR A 167 0.27 11.01 -16.05
C THR A 167 1.70 11.55 -16.00
N GLY A 168 2.67 10.79 -16.51
CA GLY A 168 4.08 11.02 -16.29
C GLY A 168 4.59 10.57 -14.92
N PHE A 169 3.74 10.12 -14.00
CA PHE A 169 4.15 9.49 -12.74
C PHE A 169 4.29 7.97 -12.92
N LYS A 170 5.08 7.33 -12.05
CA LYS A 170 5.06 5.86 -11.88
C LYS A 170 4.00 5.44 -10.86
N SER A 171 3.73 6.28 -9.85
CA SER A 171 2.57 6.15 -8.98
C SER A 171 1.78 7.44 -8.93
N PHE A 172 0.62 7.46 -9.57
CA PHE A 172 -0.33 8.57 -9.55
C PHE A 172 -1.33 8.45 -8.38
N ARG A 173 -1.48 7.26 -7.77
CA ARG A 173 -2.32 7.01 -6.59
C ARG A 173 -2.15 8.08 -5.50
N THR A 174 -0.90 8.38 -5.13
CA THR A 174 -0.60 9.43 -4.12
C THR A 174 -1.17 10.79 -4.52
N LYS A 175 -1.13 11.16 -5.79
CA LYS A 175 -1.61 12.48 -6.27
C LYS A 175 -3.11 12.60 -6.21
N VAL A 176 -3.83 11.49 -6.37
CA VAL A 176 -5.28 11.44 -6.11
C VAL A 176 -5.54 11.62 -4.60
N PHE A 177 -4.75 10.94 -3.77
CA PHE A 177 -4.92 10.94 -2.32
C PHE A 177 -4.51 12.25 -1.62
N ASP A 178 -3.58 13.03 -2.20
CA ASP A 178 -3.09 14.31 -1.68
C ASP A 178 -4.20 15.36 -1.44
N LYS A 179 -5.39 15.16 -2.01
CA LYS A 179 -6.58 16.01 -1.78
C LYS A 179 -7.16 15.85 -0.37
N PHE A 180 -6.88 14.74 0.30
CA PHE A 180 -7.38 14.46 1.65
C PHE A 180 -6.58 15.25 2.69
N PRO A 181 -7.23 15.81 3.72
CA PRO A 181 -6.53 16.44 4.82
C PRO A 181 -5.81 15.37 5.66
N ARG A 182 -4.69 15.73 6.29
CA ARG A 182 -3.94 14.80 7.17
C ARG A 182 -3.43 13.54 6.44
N THR A 183 -3.07 13.70 5.17
CA THR A 183 -2.47 12.66 4.33
C THR A 183 -0.96 12.80 4.22
N GLY A 184 -0.28 11.70 3.93
CA GLY A 184 1.15 11.64 3.61
C GLY A 184 2.02 11.21 4.79
N ILE A 185 3.32 11.54 4.74
CA ILE A 185 4.28 11.15 5.78
C ILE A 185 3.89 11.84 7.10
N PRO A 186 3.75 11.11 8.23
CA PRO A 186 3.39 11.73 9.51
C PRO A 186 4.55 12.53 10.12
N ASP A 187 4.18 13.52 10.94
CA ASP A 187 5.13 14.30 11.75
C ASP A 187 5.77 13.48 12.88
N TYR A 188 6.90 13.96 13.40
CA TYR A 188 7.60 13.31 14.51
C TYR A 188 6.84 13.49 15.82
N PHE A 189 6.67 12.40 16.56
CA PHE A 189 6.11 12.41 17.91
C PHE A 189 7.15 11.87 18.89
N SER A 190 7.51 12.65 19.91
CA SER A 190 8.54 12.27 20.87
C SER A 190 8.14 11.10 21.78
N SER A 191 6.83 10.88 21.98
CA SER A 191 6.29 9.79 22.78
C SER A 191 4.90 9.36 22.31
N ILE A 192 4.41 8.22 22.81
CA ILE A 192 3.04 7.77 22.51
C ILE A 192 2.00 8.70 23.13
N GLU A 193 2.30 9.35 24.26
CA GLU A 193 1.39 10.30 24.89
C GLU A 193 1.25 11.58 24.07
N GLU A 194 2.31 12.01 23.38
CA GLU A 194 2.24 13.14 22.45
C GLU A 194 1.32 12.81 21.26
N TYR A 195 1.50 11.61 20.70
CA TYR A 195 0.63 11.08 19.65
C TYR A 195 -0.84 11.00 20.09
N ASP A 196 -1.09 10.47 21.28
CA ASP A 196 -2.45 10.35 21.84
C ASP A 196 -3.04 11.74 22.17
N ARG A 197 -2.24 12.71 22.62
CA ARG A 197 -2.69 14.09 22.81
C ARG A 197 -3.10 14.74 21.49
N TYR A 198 -2.34 14.53 20.41
CA TYR A 198 -2.68 15.02 19.08
C TYR A 198 -4.02 14.46 18.60
N ILE A 199 -4.22 13.14 18.70
CA ILE A 199 -5.50 12.50 18.34
C ILE A 199 -6.64 13.03 19.21
N LYS A 200 -6.46 13.07 20.53
CA LYS A 200 -7.47 13.58 21.47
C LYS A 200 -7.86 15.02 21.18
N LEU A 201 -6.91 15.86 20.76
CA LEU A 201 -7.19 17.23 20.37
C LEU A 201 -8.11 17.25 19.13
N LEU A 202 -7.77 16.52 18.08
CA LEU A 202 -8.57 16.48 16.84
C LEU A 202 -9.99 15.93 17.07
N VAL A 203 -10.13 14.92 17.93
CA VAL A 203 -11.45 14.39 18.31
C VAL A 203 -12.23 15.43 19.11
N LYS A 204 -11.60 16.05 20.11
CA LYS A 204 -12.23 17.07 20.96
C LYS A 204 -12.69 18.31 20.18
N THR A 205 -12.00 18.65 19.08
CA THR A 205 -12.34 19.78 18.22
C THR A 205 -13.19 19.39 17.02
N ASN A 206 -13.74 18.16 16.98
CA ASN A 206 -14.58 17.64 15.91
C ASN A 206 -13.91 17.66 14.52
N CYS A 207 -12.58 17.61 14.46
CA CYS A 207 -11.84 17.49 13.20
C CYS A 207 -11.87 16.06 12.64
N ILE A 208 -12.01 15.08 13.53
CA ILE A 208 -12.18 13.65 13.23
C ILE A 208 -13.10 13.04 14.29
N ASP A 209 -13.84 11.99 13.92
CA ASP A 209 -14.61 11.17 14.86
C ASP A 209 -13.70 10.19 15.63
N ASN A 210 -12.71 9.62 14.95
CA ASN A 210 -11.69 8.76 15.53
C ASN A 210 -10.41 8.76 14.69
N ALA A 211 -9.35 8.15 15.24
CA ALA A 211 -8.02 8.12 14.63
C ALA A 211 -7.93 7.41 13.26
N LYS A 212 -8.96 6.67 12.81
CA LYS A 212 -9.01 6.09 11.46
C LYS A 212 -9.13 7.14 10.36
N LYS A 213 -9.66 8.34 10.64
CA LYS A 213 -9.69 9.50 9.71
C LYS A 213 -8.37 10.28 9.63
N ILE A 214 -7.27 9.59 9.93
CA ILE A 214 -5.90 10.05 9.70
C ILE A 214 -5.29 9.13 8.65
N TRP A 215 -5.00 9.68 7.48
CA TRP A 215 -4.63 8.93 6.28
C TRP A 215 -3.14 9.03 5.98
N TRP A 216 -2.33 8.78 7.01
CA TRP A 216 -0.89 8.80 6.87
C TRP A 216 -0.34 7.58 6.11
N ASP A 217 0.80 7.76 5.46
CA ASP A 217 1.54 6.71 4.74
C ASP A 217 2.03 5.60 5.67
N ILE A 218 2.14 5.90 6.97
CA ILE A 218 2.40 4.98 8.06
C ILE A 218 1.64 5.42 9.30
N ARG A 219 1.10 4.47 10.07
CA ARG A 219 0.31 4.75 11.27
C ARG A 219 0.66 3.78 12.38
N VAL A 220 0.89 4.31 13.59
CA VAL A 220 0.78 3.47 14.80
C VAL A 220 -0.70 3.23 15.01
N HIS A 221 -1.14 1.98 14.82
CA HIS A 221 -2.56 1.70 14.73
C HIS A 221 -3.25 2.01 16.08
N PRO A 222 -4.40 2.71 16.07
CA PRO A 222 -5.04 3.17 17.31
C PRO A 222 -5.72 2.04 18.11
N PHE A 223 -6.07 0.93 17.47
CA PHE A 223 -6.81 -0.18 18.09
C PHE A 223 -6.04 -1.50 18.12
N PHE A 224 -4.95 -1.61 17.36
CA PHE A 224 -4.16 -2.82 17.21
C PHE A 224 -2.73 -2.47 17.56
N GLU A 225 -2.01 -3.39 18.19
CA GLU A 225 -0.60 -3.21 18.53
C GLU A 225 0.28 -3.44 17.29
N THR A 226 0.06 -2.62 16.26
CA THR A 226 0.72 -2.74 14.96
C THR A 226 1.23 -1.38 14.47
N ILE A 227 2.26 -1.44 13.65
CA ILE A 227 2.59 -0.37 12.71
C ILE A 227 1.96 -0.76 11.38
N GLU A 228 1.15 0.13 10.83
CA GLU A 228 0.44 -0.05 9.58
C GLU A 228 1.09 0.81 8.49
N PHE A 229 1.61 0.17 7.45
CA PHE A 229 2.21 0.77 6.27
C PHE A 229 1.15 0.89 5.18
N ARG A 230 0.94 2.08 4.61
CA ARG A 230 -0.16 2.39 3.67
C ARG A 230 0.29 3.09 2.38
N ILE A 231 1.60 3.18 2.17
CA ILE A 231 2.21 3.98 1.11
C ILE A 231 2.12 3.32 -0.29
N CYS A 232 2.02 1.99 -0.35
CA CYS A 232 2.16 1.23 -1.58
C CYS A 232 0.92 1.32 -2.48
N ASP A 233 1.14 1.30 -3.80
CA ASP A 233 0.08 0.90 -4.73
C ASP A 233 -0.17 -0.61 -4.57
N CYS A 234 -1.38 -1.07 -4.90
CA CYS A 234 -1.69 -2.50 -4.92
C CYS A 234 -0.80 -3.23 -5.95
N PRO A 235 0.03 -4.23 -5.57
CA PRO A 235 0.94 -4.93 -6.48
C PRO A 235 0.21 -5.93 -7.37
N MET A 236 0.73 -6.15 -8.59
CA MET A 236 0.11 -7.10 -9.51
C MET A 236 0.28 -8.54 -9.03
N LEU A 237 1.46 -8.90 -8.53
CA LEU A 237 1.83 -10.28 -8.23
C LEU A 237 1.84 -10.55 -6.73
N VAL A 238 1.53 -11.78 -6.33
CA VAL A 238 1.65 -12.23 -4.92
C VAL A 238 3.10 -12.09 -4.44
N ASP A 239 4.07 -12.44 -5.28
CA ASP A 239 5.49 -12.32 -4.93
C ASP A 239 5.89 -10.88 -4.57
N GLU A 240 5.32 -9.88 -5.26
CA GLU A 240 5.57 -8.46 -4.96
C GLU A 240 4.97 -8.06 -3.61
N THR A 241 3.73 -8.46 -3.36
CA THR A 241 3.04 -8.23 -2.07
C THR A 241 3.84 -8.83 -0.91
N ILE A 242 4.35 -10.06 -1.07
CA ILE A 242 5.10 -10.74 -0.01
C ILE A 242 6.50 -10.16 0.15
N ALA A 243 7.16 -9.74 -0.93
CA ALA A 243 8.44 -9.03 -0.84
C ALA A 243 8.33 -7.71 -0.07
N PHE A 244 7.29 -6.91 -0.33
CA PHE A 244 7.06 -5.66 0.40
C PHE A 244 6.69 -5.91 1.86
N THR A 245 5.86 -6.92 2.12
CA THR A 245 5.52 -7.37 3.47
C THR A 245 6.76 -7.78 4.26
N ALA A 246 7.63 -8.60 3.65
CA ALA A 246 8.91 -9.03 4.21
C ALA A 246 9.82 -7.85 4.54
N LEU A 247 9.91 -6.86 3.63
CA LEU A 247 10.76 -5.69 3.82
C LEU A 247 10.27 -4.79 4.96
N PHE A 248 8.96 -4.59 5.10
CA PHE A 248 8.39 -3.87 6.24
C PHE A 248 8.62 -4.61 7.57
N GLN A 249 8.46 -5.95 7.57
CA GLN A 249 8.76 -6.78 8.73
C GLN A 249 10.23 -6.65 9.15
N ALA A 250 11.15 -6.78 8.19
CA ALA A 250 12.59 -6.72 8.42
C ALA A 250 13.03 -5.32 8.88
N LEU A 251 12.44 -4.25 8.34
CA LEU A 251 12.68 -2.88 8.82
C LEU A 251 12.27 -2.70 10.29
N CYS A 252 11.08 -3.18 10.67
CA CYS A 252 10.62 -3.14 12.05
C CYS A 252 11.55 -3.95 12.98
N ALA A 253 11.93 -5.16 12.58
CA ALA A 253 12.84 -6.02 13.35
C ALA A 253 14.24 -5.40 13.48
N LYS A 254 14.79 -4.84 12.41
CA LYS A 254 16.09 -4.17 12.41
C LYS A 254 16.11 -2.97 13.34
N LEU A 255 15.10 -2.10 13.26
CA LEU A 255 15.00 -0.92 14.12
C LEU A 255 14.76 -1.29 15.58
N TYR A 256 14.02 -2.37 15.85
CA TYR A 256 13.90 -2.95 17.19
C TYR A 256 15.25 -3.45 17.71
N LYS A 257 16.02 -4.20 16.90
CA LYS A 257 17.35 -4.71 17.25
C LYS A 257 18.32 -3.57 17.59
N LEU A 258 18.35 -2.51 16.79
CA LEU A 258 19.14 -1.31 17.07
C LEU A 258 18.75 -0.67 18.41
N ARG A 259 17.44 -0.55 18.68
CA ARG A 259 16.95 -0.01 19.95
C ARG A 259 17.40 -0.86 21.14
N ALA A 260 17.35 -2.19 21.03
CA ALA A 260 17.83 -3.10 22.08
C ALA A 260 19.34 -2.95 22.35
N GLN A 261 20.10 -2.48 21.36
CA GLN A 261 21.54 -2.17 21.47
C GLN A 261 21.82 -0.72 21.88
N ASN A 262 20.80 0.04 22.31
CA ASN A 262 20.88 1.48 22.60
C ASN A 262 21.33 2.35 21.40
N MET A 263 21.13 1.84 20.19
CA MET A 263 21.34 2.58 18.94
C MET A 263 20.00 3.08 18.38
N LYS A 264 20.06 4.04 17.46
CA LYS A 264 18.91 4.49 16.68
C LYS A 264 19.37 4.92 15.29
N PHE A 265 18.51 4.74 14.31
CA PHE A 265 18.65 5.37 13.00
C PHE A 265 18.39 6.89 13.11
N ILE A 266 18.94 7.65 12.17
CA ILE A 266 18.80 9.11 12.14
C ILE A 266 17.34 9.47 11.80
N ASN A 267 16.78 10.43 12.54
CA ASN A 267 15.47 10.98 12.22
C ASN A 267 15.63 12.17 11.27
N TYR A 268 14.92 12.14 10.15
CA TYR A 268 14.86 13.25 9.19
C TYR A 268 13.54 14.00 9.31
N SER A 269 13.57 15.28 8.93
CA SER A 269 12.35 16.09 8.90
C SER A 269 11.38 15.56 7.85
N ARG A 270 10.08 15.73 8.12
CA ARG A 270 9.02 15.35 7.17
C ARG A 270 9.21 16.00 5.79
N ALA A 271 9.67 17.25 5.75
CA ALA A 271 9.92 17.98 4.51
C ALA A 271 10.95 17.26 3.61
N LEU A 272 12.06 16.80 4.19
CA LEU A 272 13.07 16.05 3.44
C LEU A 272 12.54 14.71 2.94
N ILE A 273 11.82 13.97 3.79
CA ILE A 273 11.25 12.67 3.39
C ILE A 273 10.24 12.85 2.23
N ASN A 274 9.47 13.93 2.25
CA ASN A 274 8.53 14.26 1.17
C ASN A 274 9.21 14.52 -0.19
N GLU A 275 10.42 15.08 -0.21
CA GLU A 275 11.21 15.23 -1.45
C GLU A 275 11.50 13.86 -2.08
N ASN A 276 11.95 12.90 -1.27
CA ASN A 276 12.18 11.54 -1.75
C ASN A 276 10.87 10.82 -2.10
N LYS A 277 9.76 11.05 -1.36
CA LYS A 277 8.44 10.51 -1.71
C LYS A 277 7.99 11.01 -3.08
N TRP A 278 8.17 12.30 -3.38
CA TRP A 278 7.82 12.87 -4.68
C TRP A 278 8.67 12.27 -5.81
N ARG A 279 9.98 12.15 -5.60
CA ARG A 279 10.91 11.52 -6.56
C ARG A 279 10.55 10.06 -6.82
N ALA A 280 10.23 9.30 -5.78
CA ALA A 280 9.76 7.92 -5.89
C ALA A 280 8.45 7.82 -6.70
N ALA A 281 7.45 8.66 -6.40
CA ALA A 281 6.19 8.69 -7.14
C ALA A 281 6.40 9.02 -8.63
N ARG A 282 7.29 9.97 -8.94
CA ARG A 282 7.50 10.47 -10.29
C ARG A 282 8.35 9.55 -11.16
N TYR A 283 9.39 8.93 -10.58
CA TYR A 283 10.42 8.23 -11.34
C TYR A 283 10.57 6.74 -10.99
N GLY A 284 9.93 6.27 -9.91
CA GLY A 284 10.05 4.89 -9.45
C GLY A 284 11.51 4.52 -9.17
N ILE A 285 11.90 3.29 -9.52
CA ILE A 285 13.25 2.77 -9.30
C ILE A 285 14.30 3.35 -10.26
N ASP A 286 13.89 3.91 -11.40
CA ASP A 286 14.83 4.46 -12.39
C ASP A 286 15.19 5.93 -12.15
N GLY A 287 14.66 6.50 -11.06
CA GLY A 287 14.99 7.85 -10.62
C GLY A 287 16.27 7.96 -9.79
N LYS A 288 16.44 9.16 -9.23
CA LYS A 288 17.41 9.43 -8.17
C LYS A 288 16.69 9.94 -6.93
N MET A 289 17.10 9.48 -5.76
CA MET A 289 16.69 10.02 -4.46
C MET A 289 17.85 10.75 -3.82
N ILE A 290 17.57 11.53 -2.77
CA ILE A 290 18.58 12.24 -1.99
C ILE A 290 19.07 11.28 -0.90
N ASP A 291 20.37 11.05 -0.86
CA ASP A 291 21.05 10.53 0.32
C ASP A 291 21.32 11.74 1.23
N PHE A 292 20.58 11.85 2.33
CA PHE A 292 20.70 12.99 3.24
C PHE A 292 21.99 12.98 4.07
N GLY A 293 22.67 11.83 4.18
CA GLY A 293 23.96 11.75 4.86
C GLY A 293 25.09 12.25 3.96
N LYS A 294 25.02 11.94 2.66
CA LYS A 294 25.99 12.41 1.65
C LYS A 294 25.64 13.78 1.04
N GLU A 295 24.43 14.29 1.30
CA GLU A 295 23.87 15.52 0.73
C GLU A 295 23.91 15.56 -0.81
N MET A 296 23.68 14.42 -1.45
CA MET A 296 23.72 14.30 -2.91
C MET A 296 22.60 13.42 -3.47
N GLU A 297 22.32 13.56 -4.76
CA GLU A 297 21.45 12.62 -5.46
C GLU A 297 22.18 11.30 -5.73
N VAL A 298 21.50 10.19 -5.42
CA VAL A 298 21.98 8.82 -5.61
C VAL A 298 20.92 8.04 -6.38
N ASN A 299 21.37 7.10 -7.21
CA ASN A 299 20.47 6.23 -7.95
C ASN A 299 19.56 5.44 -6.99
N THR A 300 18.25 5.43 -7.25
CA THR A 300 17.27 4.78 -6.39
C THR A 300 17.54 3.28 -6.22
N ARG A 301 18.00 2.59 -7.28
CA ARG A 301 18.35 1.16 -7.24
C ARG A 301 19.49 0.91 -6.26
N SER A 302 20.52 1.76 -6.26
CA SER A 302 21.63 1.67 -5.31
C SER A 302 21.16 1.83 -3.86
N LEU A 303 20.29 2.80 -3.58
CA LEU A 303 19.74 3.00 -2.24
C LEU A 303 18.84 1.84 -1.78
N ILE A 304 18.14 1.18 -2.71
CA ILE A 304 17.37 -0.03 -2.39
C ILE A 304 18.31 -1.19 -2.04
N LEU A 305 19.43 -1.35 -2.74
CA LEU A 305 20.43 -2.38 -2.38
C LEU A 305 21.04 -2.08 -1.00
N GLU A 306 21.38 -0.82 -0.70
CA GLU A 306 21.83 -0.42 0.64
C GLU A 306 20.77 -0.70 1.73
N LEU A 307 19.48 -0.56 1.39
CA LEU A 307 18.37 -0.92 2.30
C LEU A 307 18.31 -2.44 2.54
N LEU A 308 18.50 -3.27 1.50
CA LEU A 308 18.57 -4.72 1.66
C LEU A 308 19.74 -5.12 2.56
N ASP A 309 20.93 -4.53 2.34
CA ASP A 309 22.10 -4.74 3.19
C ASP A 309 21.85 -4.29 4.64
N PHE A 310 21.11 -3.19 4.84
CA PHE A 310 20.78 -2.68 6.17
C PHE A 310 19.94 -3.66 6.99
N VAL A 311 19.00 -4.38 6.36
CA VAL A 311 18.11 -5.33 7.05
C VAL A 311 18.62 -6.76 7.07
N ASP A 312 19.66 -7.12 6.30
CA ASP A 312 20.11 -8.50 6.07
C ASP A 312 20.31 -9.33 7.35
N ASP A 313 20.85 -8.72 8.40
CA ASP A 313 21.17 -9.38 9.69
C ASP A 313 19.97 -9.72 10.58
N VAL A 314 18.74 -9.46 10.14
CA VAL A 314 17.49 -9.90 10.79
C VAL A 314 16.64 -10.82 9.92
N VAL A 315 16.96 -10.95 8.63
CA VAL A 315 16.11 -11.63 7.65
C VAL A 315 16.02 -13.14 7.89
N ASP A 316 17.14 -13.78 8.26
CA ASP A 316 17.17 -15.23 8.50
C ASP A 316 16.31 -15.65 9.70
N GLU A 317 16.33 -14.86 10.78
CA GLU A 317 15.53 -15.11 11.98
C GLU A 317 14.03 -14.95 11.69
N LEU A 318 13.67 -14.07 10.76
CA LEU A 318 12.29 -13.89 10.29
C LEU A 318 11.85 -14.96 9.28
N GLY A 319 12.80 -15.72 8.72
CA GLY A 319 12.54 -16.70 7.66
C GLY A 319 12.12 -16.06 6.33
N SER A 320 12.43 -14.78 6.08
CA SER A 320 11.91 -14.03 4.93
C SER A 320 12.94 -13.80 3.81
N ARG A 321 14.09 -14.50 3.83
CA ARG A 321 15.18 -14.32 2.87
C ARG A 321 14.76 -14.53 1.43
N ASP A 322 14.08 -15.64 1.15
CA ASP A 322 13.65 -15.98 -0.21
C ASP A 322 12.61 -14.98 -0.73
N ASP A 323 11.73 -14.50 0.14
CA ASP A 323 10.72 -13.49 -0.23
C ASP A 323 11.38 -12.13 -0.55
N LEU A 324 12.41 -11.72 0.20
CA LEU A 324 13.16 -10.49 -0.08
C LEU A 324 14.00 -10.56 -1.36
N GLN A 325 14.45 -11.75 -1.77
CA GLN A 325 15.18 -11.89 -3.03
C GLN A 325 14.37 -11.41 -4.24
N TYR A 326 13.04 -11.45 -4.16
CA TYR A 326 12.18 -10.95 -5.22
C TYR A 326 12.33 -9.44 -5.48
N VAL A 327 12.86 -8.67 -4.52
CA VAL A 327 13.23 -7.26 -4.75
C VAL A 327 14.25 -7.13 -5.88
N HIS A 328 15.22 -8.06 -6.00
CA HIS A 328 16.16 -8.07 -7.12
C HIS A 328 15.47 -8.31 -8.45
N ASN A 329 14.43 -9.16 -8.49
CA ASN A 329 13.63 -9.38 -9.69
C ASN A 329 12.88 -8.11 -10.12
N ILE A 330 12.34 -7.33 -9.17
CA ILE A 330 11.71 -6.02 -9.44
C ILE A 330 12.75 -5.03 -9.97
N LEU A 331 13.94 -5.00 -9.38
CA LEU A 331 15.03 -4.15 -9.89
C LEU A 331 15.36 -4.56 -11.34
N GLU A 332 15.57 -5.83 -11.63
CA GLU A 332 15.95 -6.28 -12.98
C GLU A 332 14.86 -6.01 -14.04
N HIS A 333 13.59 -6.29 -13.73
CA HIS A 333 12.51 -6.29 -14.72
C HIS A 333 11.63 -5.04 -14.70
N GLY A 334 11.86 -4.12 -13.76
CA GLY A 334 11.01 -2.94 -13.57
C GLY A 334 9.83 -3.20 -12.64
N THR A 335 9.23 -2.11 -12.18
CA THR A 335 8.04 -2.12 -11.31
C THR A 335 6.77 -2.43 -12.10
N GLY A 336 5.64 -2.58 -11.40
CA GLY A 336 4.35 -2.71 -12.03
C GLY A 336 4.05 -1.57 -13.01
N ALA A 337 4.44 -0.33 -12.67
CA ALA A 337 4.29 0.83 -13.55
C ALA A 337 5.14 0.73 -14.83
N ASP A 338 6.38 0.23 -14.74
CA ASP A 338 7.25 0.03 -15.89
C ASP A 338 6.63 -0.97 -16.88
N ARG A 339 6.09 -2.07 -16.36
CA ARG A 339 5.44 -3.10 -17.17
C ARG A 339 4.15 -2.59 -17.83
N GLN A 340 3.32 -1.82 -17.11
CA GLN A 340 2.13 -1.19 -17.72
C GLN A 340 2.50 -0.22 -18.84
N LEU A 341 3.53 0.61 -18.63
CA LEU A 341 4.00 1.57 -19.63
C LEU A 341 4.55 0.86 -20.87
N ALA A 342 5.26 -0.26 -20.70
CA ALA A 342 5.77 -1.06 -21.82
C ALA A 342 4.63 -1.60 -22.70
N ILE A 343 3.58 -2.17 -22.09
CA ILE A 343 2.39 -2.65 -22.82
C ILE A 343 1.72 -1.51 -23.59
N TYR A 344 1.53 -0.36 -22.94
CA TYR A 344 0.92 0.80 -23.60
C TYR A 344 1.79 1.34 -24.74
N GLN A 345 3.12 1.37 -24.60
CA GLN A 345 4.01 1.82 -25.67
C GLN A 345 4.00 0.89 -26.89
N GLN A 346 3.83 -0.42 -26.66
CA GLN A 346 3.75 -1.41 -27.74
C GLN A 346 2.44 -1.31 -28.52
N ASN A 347 1.31 -1.13 -27.82
CA ASN A 347 -0.01 -1.28 -28.43
C ASN A 347 -0.79 0.03 -28.60
N ASN A 348 -0.38 1.10 -27.89
CA ASN A 348 -1.07 2.38 -27.80
C ASN A 348 -2.57 2.25 -27.42
N ASN A 349 -2.87 1.31 -26.52
CA ASN A 349 -4.23 0.94 -26.16
C ASN A 349 -4.33 0.66 -24.65
N PHE A 350 -5.25 1.33 -23.96
CA PHE A 350 -5.47 1.11 -22.53
C PHE A 350 -6.17 -0.20 -22.21
N ALA A 351 -7.00 -0.73 -23.11
CA ALA A 351 -7.67 -2.01 -22.90
C ALA A 351 -6.64 -3.15 -22.73
N ASP A 352 -5.55 -3.11 -23.51
CA ASP A 352 -4.47 -4.11 -23.42
C ASP A 352 -3.69 -3.98 -22.10
N VAL A 353 -3.57 -2.77 -21.55
CA VAL A 353 -2.99 -2.56 -20.22
C VAL A 353 -3.87 -3.18 -19.14
N VAL A 354 -5.20 -3.04 -19.24
CA VAL A 354 -6.15 -3.68 -18.31
C VAL A 354 -6.13 -5.21 -18.45
N ASP A 355 -6.11 -5.72 -19.68
CA ASP A 355 -5.99 -7.17 -19.92
C ASP A 355 -4.65 -7.70 -19.36
N TYR A 356 -3.56 -6.92 -19.48
CA TYR A 356 -2.29 -7.25 -18.82
C TYR A 356 -2.40 -7.25 -17.29
N ILE A 357 -2.94 -6.20 -16.67
CA ILE A 357 -3.12 -6.10 -15.21
C ILE A 357 -3.92 -7.30 -14.70
N THR A 358 -5.09 -7.57 -15.27
CA THR A 358 -5.95 -8.68 -14.86
C THR A 358 -5.26 -10.05 -15.04
N SER A 359 -4.49 -10.24 -16.11
CA SER A 359 -3.71 -11.47 -16.31
C SER A 359 -2.63 -11.66 -15.25
N GLN A 360 -1.92 -10.59 -14.87
CA GLN A 360 -0.86 -10.67 -13.87
C GLN A 360 -1.43 -10.85 -12.47
N THR A 361 -2.57 -10.23 -12.15
CA THR A 361 -3.26 -10.41 -10.86
C THR A 361 -3.55 -11.87 -10.54
N LEU A 362 -3.80 -12.69 -11.58
CA LEU A 362 -4.09 -14.12 -11.44
C LEU A 362 -2.86 -15.04 -11.60
N LYS A 363 -1.69 -14.48 -11.88
CA LYS A 363 -0.49 -15.28 -12.14
C LYS A 363 0.02 -15.92 -10.85
N GLY A 364 0.14 -17.25 -10.86
CA GLY A 364 0.67 -18.02 -9.73
C GLY A 364 -0.34 -18.32 -8.63
N LEU A 365 -1.64 -18.08 -8.88
CA LEU A 365 -2.75 -18.49 -8.02
C LEU A 365 -3.20 -19.93 -8.28
#